data_AF-A0A9P5AA70-F1
#
_entry.id   AF-A0A9P5AA70-F1
#
_cell.length_a   1.000
_cell.length_b   1.000
_cell.length_c   1.000
_cell.angle_alpha   90.00
_cell.angle_beta   90.00
_cell.angle_gamma   90.00
#
_symmetry.space_group_name_H-M   'P 1'
#
loop_
_entity.id
_entity.type
_entity.pdbx_description
1 polymer ?
#
loop_
_entity_poly.entity_id
_entity_poly.type
_entity_poly.pdbx_seq_one_letter_code
_entity_poly.pdbx_strand_id
1 'polypeptide(L)'
;MDAAKQIHLIAKGNKRPSPHPDKTSVSSSEKLSAVSSRIRQVFQVRSGWAVLTADSETRDFLVEKQAEWAAELGATTVETNKEWFTYVVSDFPTRLTDFHGKEVESDNIVSDEIEIQTGLKPVDIRPSRQFSDNPLTKTLLVSFLKPTKRFWSLFGSSAARLIDKTDRPRQYSQFANAVAPTRPTFVGAQLGRRECTACSADSLKSNENISGPLAQRHTDNDTWHNNQSRIWKPNKARLSYKGTMPHHTNSLAYSQTRKDNKKPLRIFQANVGKIPPAHDCALALADSERYDIVLLQEPWTAHTDTRSLTKTHPAYDTFTPVETWDGNDTRPRVMTYVRRDPRLLADQIRPFQTRDILWLTINGMTIVNFYRQNDESDALNILIRWPVPERCLIAGDFNARHHTWQTGQATNRGQEIADWASENDLDLLNTPDIPTNPHGNTIDLAFT
;
A
#
# COMPACT_ATOMS: atom_id res chain seq x y z
N MET A 1 -31.45 9.53 -17.12
CA MET A 1 -32.57 9.42 -16.16
C MET A 1 -32.06 9.91 -14.83
N ASP A 2 -32.84 10.72 -14.13
CA ASP A 2 -32.46 11.33 -12.86
C ASP A 2 -32.56 10.28 -11.73
N ALA A 3 -31.40 9.85 -11.19
CA ALA A 3 -31.32 8.86 -10.12
C ALA A 3 -32.06 9.34 -8.85
N ALA A 4 -32.18 10.65 -8.64
CA ALA A 4 -32.86 11.22 -7.48
C ALA A 4 -34.39 10.98 -7.48
N LYS A 5 -34.97 10.44 -8.57
CA LYS A 5 -36.41 10.19 -8.69
C LYS A 5 -36.76 8.71 -8.77
N GLN A 6 -35.84 7.83 -8.37
CA GLN A 6 -35.99 6.39 -8.61
C GLN A 6 -35.84 5.55 -7.34
N ILE A 7 -36.69 4.52 -7.22
CA ILE A 7 -36.65 3.48 -6.18
C ILE A 7 -36.43 2.13 -6.84
N HIS A 8 -35.62 1.26 -6.24
CA HIS A 8 -35.49 -0.14 -6.60
C HIS A 8 -36.15 -1.04 -5.56
N LEU A 9 -36.99 -1.97 -6.04
CA LEU A 9 -37.64 -3.01 -5.26
C LEU A 9 -36.93 -4.33 -5.55
N ILE A 10 -36.27 -4.91 -4.55
CA ILE A 10 -35.56 -6.18 -4.69
C ILE A 10 -36.51 -7.31 -4.32
N ALA A 11 -36.67 -8.30 -5.20
CA ALA A 11 -37.57 -9.44 -5.00
C ALA A 11 -36.86 -10.68 -4.42
N LYS A 12 -37.60 -11.52 -3.69
CA LYS A 12 -37.05 -12.73 -3.03
C LYS A 12 -36.75 -13.85 -4.03
N GLY A 13 -35.47 -14.18 -4.21
CA GLY A 13 -34.99 -15.38 -4.91
C GLY A 13 -34.52 -15.14 -6.36
N ASN A 14 -33.41 -15.79 -6.73
CA ASN A 14 -32.73 -15.76 -8.04
C ASN A 14 -33.53 -16.35 -9.22
N LYS A 15 -34.86 -16.21 -9.26
CA LYS A 15 -35.63 -16.58 -10.46
C LYS A 15 -35.63 -15.40 -11.41
N ARG A 16 -34.92 -15.56 -12.54
CA ARG A 16 -35.04 -14.67 -13.70
C ARG A 16 -36.53 -14.55 -14.05
N PRO A 17 -37.13 -13.37 -13.99
CA PRO A 17 -38.46 -13.20 -14.55
C PRO A 17 -38.36 -13.15 -16.09
N SER A 18 -39.36 -13.74 -16.75
CA SER A 18 -39.44 -13.79 -18.22
C SER A 18 -39.52 -12.39 -18.83
N PRO A 19 -38.99 -12.18 -20.05
CA PRO A 19 -38.99 -10.88 -20.74
C PRO A 19 -40.36 -10.43 -21.27
N HIS A 20 -41.43 -11.20 -21.01
CA HIS A 20 -42.80 -10.81 -21.33
C HIS A 20 -43.43 -10.14 -20.09
N PRO A 21 -44.25 -9.08 -20.27
CA PRO A 21 -44.95 -8.44 -19.16
C PRO A 21 -45.92 -9.45 -18.53
N ASP A 22 -45.48 -10.14 -17.48
CA ASP A 22 -46.34 -11.04 -16.72
C ASP A 22 -47.43 -10.25 -16.01
N LYS A 23 -48.57 -10.90 -15.71
CA LYS A 23 -49.72 -10.34 -14.97
C LYS A 23 -49.33 -9.67 -13.63
N THR A 24 -48.17 -10.02 -13.08
CA THR A 24 -47.57 -9.43 -11.88
C THR A 24 -47.06 -8.00 -12.08
N SER A 25 -46.58 -7.65 -13.28
CA SER A 25 -46.11 -6.29 -13.64
C SER A 25 -47.25 -5.26 -13.61
N VAL A 26 -48.39 -5.62 -14.20
CA VAL A 26 -49.60 -4.79 -14.26
C VAL A 26 -50.20 -4.61 -12.86
N SER A 27 -50.31 -5.70 -12.09
CA SER A 27 -50.76 -5.65 -10.69
C SER A 27 -49.85 -4.79 -9.80
N SER A 28 -48.54 -4.79 -10.05
CA SER A 28 -47.59 -3.97 -9.29
C SER A 28 -47.75 -2.48 -9.59
N SER A 29 -47.98 -2.12 -10.86
CA SER A 29 -48.24 -0.73 -11.27
C SER A 29 -49.56 -0.20 -10.70
N GLU A 30 -50.63 -1.00 -10.74
CA GLU A 30 -51.94 -0.63 -10.20
C GLU A 30 -51.87 -0.42 -8.68
N LYS A 31 -51.21 -1.32 -7.95
CA LYS A 31 -51.04 -1.20 -6.49
C LYS A 31 -50.17 -0.03 -6.07
N LEU A 32 -49.06 0.19 -6.77
CA LEU A 32 -48.20 1.35 -6.51
C LEU A 32 -48.93 2.68 -6.84
N SER A 33 -49.76 2.68 -7.88
CA SER A 33 -50.60 3.85 -8.21
C SER A 33 -51.69 4.15 -7.17
N ALA A 34 -52.10 3.15 -6.40
CA ALA A 34 -53.00 3.33 -5.25
C ALA A 34 -52.29 3.99 -4.04
N VAL A 35 -50.96 3.80 -3.92
CA VAL A 35 -50.14 4.44 -2.87
C VAL A 35 -49.75 5.86 -3.27
N SER A 36 -49.49 6.13 -4.54
CA SER A 36 -49.28 7.48 -5.06
C SER A 36 -49.61 7.61 -6.54
N SER A 37 -50.45 8.59 -6.89
CA SER A 37 -50.79 8.92 -8.28
C SER A 37 -49.64 9.59 -9.06
N ARG A 38 -48.51 9.89 -8.39
CA ARG A 38 -47.35 10.58 -8.97
C ARG A 38 -46.23 9.63 -9.43
N ILE A 39 -46.54 8.36 -9.59
CA ILE A 39 -45.62 7.36 -10.17
C ILE A 39 -45.68 7.47 -11.69
N ARG A 40 -44.53 7.72 -12.31
CA ARG A 40 -44.45 7.91 -13.77
C ARG A 40 -44.36 6.59 -14.50
N GLN A 41 -43.43 5.73 -14.08
CA GLN A 41 -43.11 4.48 -14.78
C GLN A 41 -42.58 3.43 -13.81
N VAL A 42 -42.87 2.16 -14.10
CA VAL A 42 -42.30 1.01 -13.39
C VAL A 42 -41.60 0.13 -14.43
N PHE A 43 -40.33 -0.15 -14.19
CA PHE A 43 -39.48 -0.99 -15.03
C PHE A 43 -39.13 -2.28 -14.32
N GLN A 44 -38.98 -3.35 -15.07
CA GLN A 44 -38.42 -4.59 -14.55
C GLN A 44 -36.89 -4.57 -14.70
N VAL A 45 -36.17 -4.94 -13.64
CA VAL A 45 -34.72 -5.02 -13.60
C VAL A 45 -34.26 -6.41 -13.12
N ARG A 46 -32.99 -6.75 -13.31
CA ARG A 46 -32.47 -8.10 -12.98
C ARG A 46 -32.69 -8.51 -11.52
N SER A 47 -32.71 -7.54 -10.61
CA SER A 47 -32.90 -7.74 -9.17
C SER A 47 -34.37 -7.59 -8.71
N GLY A 48 -35.30 -7.22 -9.59
CA GLY A 48 -36.70 -6.95 -9.24
C GLY A 48 -37.33 -5.84 -10.09
N TRP A 49 -37.75 -4.75 -9.45
CA TRP A 49 -38.45 -3.64 -10.10
C TRP A 49 -37.77 -2.29 -9.82
N ALA A 50 -37.92 -1.35 -10.74
CA ALA A 50 -37.43 0.00 -10.63
C ALA A 50 -38.59 0.98 -10.88
N VAL A 51 -38.92 1.80 -9.90
CA VAL A 51 -40.03 2.75 -9.93
C VAL A 51 -39.49 4.15 -10.11
N LEU A 52 -39.97 4.86 -11.14
CA LEU A 52 -39.66 6.26 -11.40
C LEU A 52 -40.82 7.15 -10.91
N THR A 53 -40.54 8.04 -9.97
CA THR A 53 -41.48 9.02 -9.44
C THR A 53 -41.40 10.34 -10.20
N ALA A 54 -42.41 11.21 -10.03
CA ALA A 54 -42.40 12.53 -10.63
C ALA A 54 -41.34 13.48 -10.01
N ASP A 55 -41.13 13.36 -8.71
CA ASP A 55 -40.28 14.19 -7.89
C ASP A 55 -39.62 13.36 -6.76
N SER A 56 -38.59 13.93 -6.14
CA SER A 56 -37.83 13.29 -5.05
C SER A 56 -38.65 13.18 -3.75
N GLU A 57 -39.61 14.10 -3.53
CA GLU A 57 -40.49 14.07 -2.36
C GLU A 57 -41.43 12.85 -2.38
N THR A 58 -41.99 12.53 -3.55
CA THR A 58 -42.80 11.33 -3.77
C THR A 58 -41.95 10.06 -3.58
N ARG A 59 -40.68 10.09 -4.00
CA ARG A 59 -39.75 8.98 -3.76
C ARG A 59 -39.56 8.76 -2.26
N ASP A 60 -39.31 9.82 -1.50
CA ASP A 60 -39.06 9.73 -0.06
C ASP A 60 -40.32 9.30 0.70
N PHE A 61 -41.49 9.81 0.31
CA PHE A 61 -42.78 9.36 0.82
C PHE A 61 -43.04 7.86 0.59
N LEU A 62 -42.73 7.35 -0.61
CA LEU A 62 -42.87 5.93 -0.90
C LEU A 62 -41.93 5.06 -0.06
N VAL A 63 -40.70 5.53 0.18
CA VAL A 63 -39.72 4.84 1.04
C VAL A 63 -40.17 4.85 2.50
N GLU A 64 -40.68 5.97 3.01
CA GLU A 64 -41.23 6.06 4.37
C GLU A 64 -42.39 5.07 4.57
N LYS A 65 -43.26 4.96 3.57
CA LYS A 65 -44.43 4.07 3.59
C LYS A 65 -44.15 2.63 3.17
N GLN A 66 -42.88 2.23 3.02
CA GLN A 66 -42.51 0.90 2.53
C GLN A 66 -43.15 -0.25 3.31
N ALA A 67 -43.39 -0.10 4.61
CA ALA A 67 -44.00 -1.15 5.44
C ALA A 67 -45.44 -1.48 5.03
N GLU A 68 -46.17 -0.53 4.43
CA GLU A 68 -47.58 -0.68 4.06
C GLU A 68 -47.76 -1.46 2.75
N TRP A 69 -46.76 -1.47 1.87
CA TRP A 69 -46.91 -2.04 0.51
C TRP A 69 -45.80 -3.02 0.11
N ALA A 70 -44.61 -2.98 0.73
CA ALA A 70 -43.48 -3.82 0.31
C ALA A 70 -43.75 -5.32 0.46
N ALA A 71 -44.42 -5.71 1.55
CA ALA A 71 -44.79 -7.11 1.80
C ALA A 71 -45.78 -7.64 0.76
N GLU A 72 -46.75 -6.81 0.35
CA GLU A 72 -47.74 -7.18 -0.66
C GLU A 72 -47.17 -7.27 -2.09
N LEU A 73 -46.08 -6.55 -2.36
CA LEU A 73 -45.32 -6.65 -3.62
C LEU A 73 -44.23 -7.73 -3.58
N GLY A 74 -44.09 -8.45 -2.47
CA GLY A 74 -43.04 -9.46 -2.29
C GLY A 74 -41.62 -8.88 -2.34
N ALA A 75 -41.48 -7.56 -2.09
CA ALA A 75 -40.21 -6.87 -2.04
C ALA A 75 -39.54 -7.18 -0.70
N THR A 76 -38.33 -7.73 -0.75
CA THR A 76 -37.50 -7.97 0.45
C THR A 76 -36.75 -6.72 0.87
N THR A 77 -36.48 -5.81 -0.06
CA THR A 77 -35.73 -4.58 0.22
C THR A 77 -36.22 -3.49 -0.73
N VAL A 78 -36.43 -2.29 -0.17
CA VAL A 78 -36.76 -1.08 -0.92
C VAL A 78 -35.57 -0.14 -0.78
N GLU A 79 -34.90 0.17 -1.88
CA GLU A 79 -33.71 1.02 -1.89
C GLU A 79 -33.93 2.23 -2.78
N THR A 80 -33.41 3.39 -2.37
CA THR A 80 -33.33 4.54 -3.27
C THR A 80 -32.16 4.37 -4.24
N ASN A 81 -32.34 4.81 -5.48
CA ASN A 81 -31.22 4.84 -6.43
C ASN A 81 -30.22 5.91 -5.95
N LYS A 82 -29.08 5.46 -5.39
CA LYS A 82 -27.98 6.31 -4.96
C LYS A 82 -26.86 6.23 -6.00
N GLU A 83 -26.38 7.38 -6.45
CA GLU A 83 -25.19 7.43 -7.30
C GLU A 83 -23.96 6.98 -6.49
N TRP A 84 -23.23 6.01 -7.03
CA TRP A 84 -22.02 5.47 -6.41
C TRP A 84 -20.79 5.89 -7.20
N PHE A 85 -19.81 6.45 -6.49
CA PHE A 85 -18.47 6.73 -6.99
C PHE A 85 -17.60 5.50 -6.72
N THR A 86 -17.41 4.65 -7.74
CA THR A 86 -16.63 3.41 -7.61
C THR A 86 -15.19 3.62 -8.04
N TYR A 87 -14.25 3.25 -7.18
CA TYR A 87 -12.82 3.29 -7.41
C TYR A 87 -12.26 1.88 -7.58
N VAL A 88 -11.29 1.73 -8.48
CA VAL A 88 -10.49 0.53 -8.69
C VAL A 88 -9.18 0.68 -7.93
N VAL A 89 -8.86 -0.32 -7.12
CA VAL A 89 -7.56 -0.49 -6.46
C VAL A 89 -6.93 -1.76 -7.00
N SER A 90 -5.84 -1.62 -7.76
CA SER A 90 -5.11 -2.75 -8.35
C SER A 90 -3.96 -3.18 -7.46
N ASP A 91 -3.45 -4.40 -7.65
CA ASP A 91 -2.30 -4.94 -6.90
C ASP A 91 -2.51 -5.07 -5.39
N PHE A 92 -3.77 -5.23 -4.96
CA PHE A 92 -4.09 -5.42 -3.55
C PHE A 92 -3.72 -6.85 -3.11
N PRO A 93 -3.04 -7.06 -1.97
CA PRO A 93 -2.69 -8.41 -1.52
C PRO A 93 -3.90 -9.34 -1.36
N THR A 94 -3.81 -10.57 -1.84
CA THR A 94 -4.91 -11.55 -1.70
C THR A 94 -5.22 -11.87 -0.24
N ARG A 95 -4.18 -11.89 0.60
CA ARG A 95 -4.22 -12.14 2.04
C ARG A 95 -3.53 -11.00 2.78
N LEU A 96 -4.15 -10.55 3.86
CA LEU A 96 -3.53 -9.64 4.81
C LEU A 96 -3.12 -10.45 6.03
N THR A 97 -1.91 -10.24 6.54
CA THR A 97 -1.42 -10.87 7.76
C THR A 97 -1.12 -9.82 8.81
N ASP A 98 -1.33 -10.14 10.08
CA ASP A 98 -0.84 -9.33 11.18
C ASP A 98 0.70 -9.43 11.30
N PHE A 99 1.26 -8.68 12.24
CA PHE A 99 2.71 -8.63 12.47
C PHE A 99 3.31 -9.96 12.94
N HIS A 100 2.47 -10.92 13.38
CA HIS A 100 2.89 -12.29 13.70
C HIS A 100 2.73 -13.26 12.51
N GLY A 101 2.34 -12.77 11.34
CA GLY A 101 2.13 -13.58 10.13
C GLY A 101 0.80 -14.34 10.10
N LYS A 102 -0.16 -14.00 10.97
CA LYS A 102 -1.48 -14.63 11.00
C LYS A 102 -2.45 -13.89 10.08
N GLU A 103 -3.16 -14.63 9.23
CA GLU A 103 -4.14 -14.08 8.29
C GLU A 103 -5.28 -13.34 9.02
N VAL A 104 -5.65 -12.17 8.51
CA VAL A 104 -6.65 -11.28 9.10
C VAL A 104 -7.83 -11.08 8.16
N GLU A 105 -9.01 -10.91 8.75
CA GLU A 105 -10.23 -10.56 8.03
C GLU A 105 -10.07 -9.24 7.26
N SER A 106 -10.06 -9.33 5.93
CA SER A 106 -9.67 -8.21 5.07
C SER A 106 -10.66 -7.06 5.07
N ASP A 107 -11.95 -7.34 5.25
CA ASP A 107 -13.00 -6.38 4.88
C ASP A 107 -13.10 -5.23 5.88
N ASN A 108 -12.98 -5.54 7.18
CA ASN A 108 -12.95 -4.54 8.26
C ASN A 108 -11.70 -3.66 8.16
N ILE A 109 -10.52 -4.27 7.98
CA ILE A 109 -9.24 -3.56 7.87
C ILE A 109 -9.22 -2.63 6.65
N VAL A 110 -9.72 -3.10 5.51
CA VAL A 110 -9.79 -2.29 4.29
C VAL A 110 -10.71 -1.10 4.51
N SER A 111 -11.89 -1.31 5.12
CA SER A 111 -12.82 -0.23 5.43
C SER A 111 -12.20 0.85 6.32
N ASP A 112 -11.51 0.43 7.40
CA ASP A 112 -10.89 1.35 8.35
C ASP A 112 -9.76 2.16 7.71
N GLU A 113 -8.88 1.52 6.92
CA GLU A 113 -7.80 2.21 6.19
C GLU A 113 -8.36 3.23 5.19
N ILE A 114 -9.45 2.89 4.50
CA ILE A 114 -10.15 3.80 3.59
C ILE A 114 -10.69 5.02 4.35
N GLU A 115 -11.36 4.79 5.48
CA GLU A 115 -11.94 5.86 6.28
C GLU A 115 -10.86 6.80 6.83
N ILE A 116 -9.73 6.25 7.28
CA ILE A 116 -8.58 7.03 7.77
C ILE A 116 -7.99 7.91 6.66
N GLN A 117 -7.79 7.38 5.45
CA GLN A 117 -7.17 8.14 4.36
C GLN A 117 -8.12 9.17 3.73
N THR A 118 -9.38 8.78 3.52
CA THR A 118 -10.34 9.56 2.72
C THR A 118 -11.30 10.39 3.57
N GLY A 119 -11.45 10.07 4.86
CA GLY A 119 -12.49 10.63 5.74
C GLY A 119 -13.91 10.17 5.39
N LEU A 120 -14.06 9.15 4.54
CA LEU A 120 -15.35 8.65 4.06
C LEU A 120 -15.47 7.15 4.35
N LYS A 121 -16.61 6.74 4.90
CA LYS A 121 -16.95 5.32 5.02
C LYS A 121 -17.32 4.74 3.65
N PRO A 122 -16.68 3.63 3.22
CA PRO A 122 -17.06 2.95 2.00
C PRO A 122 -18.44 2.30 2.18
N VAL A 123 -19.25 2.33 1.11
CA VAL A 123 -20.59 1.72 1.09
C VAL A 123 -20.53 0.26 0.67
N ASP A 124 -19.56 -0.07 -0.19
CA ASP A 124 -19.38 -1.39 -0.77
C ASP A 124 -17.89 -1.60 -1.07
N ILE A 125 -17.36 -2.72 -0.62
CA ILE A 125 -16.00 -3.19 -0.91
C ILE A 125 -16.14 -4.60 -1.45
N ARG A 126 -15.65 -4.83 -2.67
CA ARG A 126 -15.71 -6.17 -3.26
C ARG A 126 -14.52 -6.45 -4.17
N PRO A 127 -14.08 -7.72 -4.26
CA PRO A 127 -13.11 -8.11 -5.28
C PRO A 127 -13.70 -8.00 -6.68
N SER A 128 -12.88 -7.58 -7.63
CA SER A 128 -13.21 -7.67 -9.05
C SER A 128 -13.39 -9.13 -9.46
N ARG A 129 -14.30 -9.37 -10.40
CA ARG A 129 -14.50 -10.70 -11.00
C ARG A 129 -13.41 -11.04 -12.03
N GLN A 130 -12.61 -10.05 -12.43
CA GLN A 130 -11.47 -10.26 -13.30
C GLN A 130 -10.30 -10.76 -12.44
N PHE A 131 -9.74 -11.90 -12.84
CA PHE A 131 -8.53 -12.44 -12.22
C PHE A 131 -7.35 -11.54 -12.57
N SER A 132 -6.54 -11.19 -11.58
CA SER A 132 -5.22 -10.60 -11.81
C SER A 132 -4.26 -11.64 -12.36
N ASP A 133 -3.32 -11.21 -13.20
CA ASP A 133 -2.28 -12.09 -13.74
C ASP A 133 -1.35 -12.64 -12.66
N ASN A 134 -1.26 -11.94 -11.51
CA ASN A 134 -0.50 -12.37 -10.34
C ASN A 134 -1.43 -13.06 -9.32
N PRO A 135 -1.15 -14.33 -8.93
CA PRO A 135 -1.97 -15.08 -7.98
C PRO A 135 -1.87 -14.57 -6.54
N LEU A 136 -0.92 -13.67 -6.24
CA LEU A 136 -0.73 -13.09 -4.90
C LEU A 136 -1.47 -11.76 -4.73
N THR A 137 -1.91 -11.12 -5.81
CA THR A 137 -2.68 -9.87 -5.77
C THR A 137 -4.11 -10.09 -6.26
N LYS A 138 -5.00 -9.14 -5.97
CA LYS A 138 -6.38 -9.06 -6.45
C LYS A 138 -6.71 -7.59 -6.71
N THR A 139 -7.74 -7.35 -7.53
CA THR A 139 -8.28 -6.00 -7.72
C THR A 139 -9.48 -5.81 -6.81
N LEU A 140 -9.52 -4.71 -6.06
CA LEU A 140 -10.67 -4.31 -5.25
C LEU A 140 -11.46 -3.19 -5.93
N LEU A 141 -12.78 -3.27 -5.81
CA LEU A 141 -13.73 -2.23 -6.16
C LEU A 141 -14.30 -1.64 -4.88
N VAL A 142 -14.14 -0.34 -4.70
CA VAL A 142 -14.59 0.39 -3.50
C VAL A 142 -15.55 1.50 -3.92
N SER A 143 -16.75 1.52 -3.37
CA SER A 143 -17.79 2.49 -3.75
C SER A 143 -18.16 3.45 -2.62
N PHE A 144 -18.34 4.73 -2.94
CA PHE A 144 -18.73 5.80 -2.02
C PHE A 144 -19.99 6.54 -2.49
N LEU A 145 -20.68 7.20 -1.56
CA LEU A 145 -21.80 8.12 -1.88
C LEU A 145 -21.32 9.51 -2.35
N LYS A 146 -20.06 9.84 -2.10
CA LYS A 146 -19.44 11.11 -2.49
C LYS A 146 -18.04 10.81 -3.05
N PRO A 147 -17.57 11.58 -4.05
CA PRO A 147 -16.22 11.39 -4.57
C PRO A 147 -15.19 11.75 -3.51
N THR A 148 -14.07 11.04 -3.50
CA THR A 148 -12.93 11.35 -2.64
C THR A 148 -12.25 12.62 -3.16
N LYS A 149 -11.87 13.52 -2.25
CA LYS A 149 -11.15 14.77 -2.60
C LYS A 149 -9.64 14.59 -2.69
N ARG A 150 -9.12 13.48 -2.18
CA ARG A 150 -7.69 13.16 -2.07
C ARG A 150 -7.40 11.83 -2.75
N PHE A 151 -6.16 11.69 -3.23
CA PHE A 151 -5.62 10.40 -3.64
C PHE A 151 -5.47 9.48 -2.43
N TRP A 152 -5.68 8.19 -2.66
CA TRP A 152 -5.59 7.16 -1.62
C TRP A 152 -5.18 5.82 -2.24
N SER A 153 -4.63 4.92 -1.43
CA SER A 153 -4.16 3.58 -1.82
C SER A 153 -4.27 2.63 -0.62
N LEU A 154 -4.18 1.32 -0.83
CA LEU A 154 -4.36 0.35 0.27
C LEU A 154 -3.15 -0.56 0.41
N PHE A 155 -2.46 -0.51 1.55
CA PHE A 155 -1.40 -1.47 1.92
C PHE A 155 -0.33 -1.70 0.82
N GLY A 156 0.19 -0.62 0.23
CA GLY A 156 1.19 -0.70 -0.85
C GLY A 156 0.63 -1.09 -2.22
N SER A 157 -0.69 -1.13 -2.38
CA SER A 157 -1.35 -1.33 -3.68
C SER A 157 -1.21 -0.13 -4.60
N SER A 158 -1.57 -0.30 -5.87
CA SER A 158 -1.72 0.81 -6.81
C SER A 158 -2.72 1.86 -6.28
N ALA A 159 -2.47 3.13 -6.62
CA ALA A 159 -3.36 4.24 -6.28
C ALA A 159 -4.78 4.03 -6.82
N ALA A 160 -5.78 4.37 -6.01
CA ALA A 160 -7.18 4.21 -6.34
C ALA A 160 -7.57 5.10 -7.53
N ARG A 161 -8.21 4.51 -8.54
CA ARG A 161 -8.67 5.22 -9.76
C ARG A 161 -10.19 5.21 -9.84
N LEU A 162 -10.80 6.38 -9.96
CA LEU A 162 -12.25 6.49 -10.17
C LEU A 162 -12.62 5.85 -11.52
N ILE A 163 -13.62 4.96 -11.52
CA ILE A 163 -14.18 4.43 -12.76
C ILE A 163 -15.08 5.50 -13.36
N ASP A 164 -14.63 6.10 -14.46
CA ASP A 164 -15.50 6.93 -15.29
C ASP A 164 -16.33 6.02 -16.21
N LYS A 165 -17.66 6.10 -16.09
CA LYS A 165 -18.60 5.32 -16.93
C LYS A 165 -18.93 6.05 -18.24
N THR A 166 -18.24 7.15 -18.59
CA THR A 166 -18.54 7.92 -19.80
C THR A 166 -18.18 7.25 -21.12
N ASP A 167 -17.44 6.14 -21.14
CA ASP A 167 -17.22 5.38 -22.38
C ASP A 167 -18.26 4.26 -22.57
N ARG A 168 -19.32 4.57 -23.32
CA ARG A 168 -20.07 3.53 -24.03
C ARG A 168 -19.15 2.95 -25.10
N PRO A 169 -18.90 1.63 -25.16
CA PRO A 169 -18.19 1.05 -26.28
C PRO A 169 -18.96 1.35 -27.57
N ARG A 170 -18.34 2.09 -28.50
CA ARG A 170 -18.85 2.23 -29.87
C ARG A 170 -18.91 0.82 -30.47
N GLN A 171 -20.11 0.30 -30.68
CA GLN A 171 -20.32 -0.91 -31.47
C GLN A 171 -19.75 -0.65 -32.87
N TYR A 172 -18.61 -1.26 -33.17
CA TYR A 172 -18.17 -1.46 -34.55
C TYR A 172 -19.06 -2.56 -35.13
N SER A 173 -19.91 -2.20 -36.09
CA SER A 173 -20.74 -3.15 -36.83
C SER A 173 -19.85 -3.96 -37.79
N GLN A 174 -19.43 -5.15 -37.38
CA GLN A 174 -18.91 -6.16 -38.31
C GLN A 174 -20.07 -7.02 -38.81
N PHE A 175 -20.63 -6.64 -39.96
CA PHE A 175 -21.33 -7.56 -40.86
C PHE A 175 -21.09 -7.10 -42.29
N ALA A 176 -20.11 -7.72 -42.96
CA ALA A 176 -20.11 -7.95 -44.42
C ALA A 176 -18.98 -8.92 -44.81
N ASN A 177 -19.36 -10.19 -44.92
CA ASN A 177 -18.98 -11.22 -45.88
C ASN A 177 -17.52 -11.40 -46.35
N ALA A 178 -17.07 -12.64 -46.13
CA ALA A 178 -15.95 -13.28 -46.79
C ALA A 178 -16.13 -13.37 -48.31
N VAL A 179 -15.12 -12.91 -49.07
CA VAL A 179 -14.58 -13.57 -50.28
C VAL A 179 -13.10 -13.14 -50.40
N ALA A 180 -12.19 -14.10 -50.50
CA ALA A 180 -10.82 -13.93 -51.02
C ALA A 180 -10.73 -14.68 -52.36
N PRO A 181 -9.66 -14.55 -53.19
CA PRO A 181 -8.69 -13.47 -53.39
C PRO A 181 -8.49 -13.12 -54.90
N THR A 182 -8.03 -11.92 -55.25
CA THR A 182 -7.22 -11.69 -56.48
C THR A 182 -6.42 -10.39 -56.39
N ARG A 183 -5.09 -10.49 -56.55
CA ARG A 183 -4.18 -9.39 -56.97
C ARG A 183 -4.51 -9.03 -58.43
N PRO A 184 -4.32 -7.78 -58.91
CA PRO A 184 -2.95 -7.31 -59.21
C PRO A 184 -2.68 -5.77 -59.19
N THR A 185 -1.38 -5.45 -59.07
CA THR A 185 -0.57 -4.35 -59.68
C THR A 185 -0.95 -2.85 -59.63
N PHE A 186 -0.08 -2.10 -58.93
CA PHE A 186 0.72 -0.91 -59.34
C PHE A 186 0.09 0.46 -59.72
N VAL A 187 0.90 1.51 -59.40
CA VAL A 187 0.85 2.96 -59.74
C VAL A 187 -0.09 3.80 -58.86
N GLY A 188 0.25 4.95 -58.24
CA GLY A 188 1.44 5.80 -58.16
C GLY A 188 1.03 7.15 -57.51
N ALA A 189 2.02 7.91 -57.03
CA ALA A 189 2.00 9.36 -56.75
C ALA A 189 1.33 9.95 -55.47
N GLN A 190 2.22 10.44 -54.59
CA GLN A 190 2.30 11.78 -53.96
C GLN A 190 1.06 12.55 -53.50
N LEU A 191 1.19 13.10 -52.27
CA LEU A 191 0.81 14.44 -51.74
C LEU A 191 0.31 14.25 -50.29
N GLY A 192 0.68 15.02 -49.28
CA GLY A 192 1.49 16.22 -49.14
C GLY A 192 1.42 16.60 -47.66
N ARG A 193 2.55 17.02 -47.07
CA ARG A 193 2.61 17.59 -45.73
C ARG A 193 1.74 18.85 -45.66
N ARG A 194 0.98 19.01 -44.57
CA ARG A 194 0.49 20.32 -44.12
C ARG A 194 1.24 20.72 -42.87
N GLU A 195 1.85 21.90 -42.97
CA GLU A 195 2.46 22.67 -41.89
C GLU A 195 1.38 23.28 -40.98
N CYS A 196 1.74 23.50 -39.72
CA CYS A 196 1.09 24.48 -38.85
C CYS A 196 2.12 25.55 -38.48
N THR A 197 1.81 26.79 -38.84
CA THR A 197 2.53 28.03 -38.51
C THR A 197 1.81 28.76 -37.39
N ALA A 198 2.53 29.13 -36.32
CA ALA A 198 2.46 30.43 -35.65
C ALA A 198 3.44 30.49 -34.46
N CYS A 199 4.58 31.15 -34.72
CA CYS A 199 5.27 32.23 -33.97
C CYS A 199 5.45 32.14 -32.43
N SER A 200 6.51 32.64 -31.78
CA SER A 200 7.91 33.03 -32.05
C SER A 200 8.36 33.70 -30.74
N ALA A 201 9.47 33.28 -30.13
CA ALA A 201 10.34 34.13 -29.31
C ALA A 201 11.63 33.39 -28.91
N ASP A 202 12.69 33.78 -29.61
CA ASP A 202 14.13 33.70 -29.34
C ASP A 202 14.62 33.24 -27.96
N SER A 203 15.57 32.30 -27.94
CA SER A 203 16.98 32.62 -27.65
C SER A 203 17.89 31.41 -27.89
N LEU A 204 18.89 31.62 -28.75
CA LEU A 204 20.00 30.72 -29.05
C LEU A 204 21.11 30.79 -27.99
N LYS A 205 21.70 29.63 -27.68
CA LYS A 205 23.11 29.33 -27.38
C LYS A 205 23.16 27.84 -26.99
N SER A 206 24.04 26.94 -27.40
CA SER A 206 25.07 26.81 -28.44
C SER A 206 25.72 25.45 -28.17
N ASN A 207 25.90 24.61 -29.20
CA ASN A 207 26.92 23.58 -29.43
C ASN A 207 27.22 22.52 -28.33
N GLU A 208 26.98 21.23 -28.61
CA GLU A 208 27.98 20.21 -29.06
C GLU A 208 28.37 19.31 -27.86
N ASN A 209 28.56 17.98 -27.88
CA ASN A 209 28.79 16.98 -28.93
C ASN A 209 28.44 15.56 -28.39
N ILE A 210 27.85 14.72 -29.26
CA ILE A 210 28.24 13.34 -29.63
C ILE A 210 28.44 12.31 -28.47
N SER A 211 27.66 11.22 -28.37
CA SER A 211 27.89 9.94 -29.09
C SER A 211 26.81 8.89 -28.74
N GLY A 212 26.39 8.07 -29.73
CA GLY A 212 25.30 7.06 -29.66
C GLY A 212 25.64 5.74 -28.94
N PRO A 213 25.03 4.56 -29.27
CA PRO A 213 23.96 4.26 -30.24
C PRO A 213 22.75 3.48 -29.67
N LEU A 214 21.74 3.31 -30.53
CA LEU A 214 20.60 2.39 -30.44
C LEU A 214 21.03 0.93 -30.16
N ALA A 215 20.31 0.25 -29.26
CA ALA A 215 20.04 -1.20 -29.31
C ALA A 215 18.74 -1.47 -28.52
N GLN A 216 17.64 -1.75 -29.23
CA GLN A 216 17.06 -3.08 -29.44
C GLN A 216 16.29 -3.64 -28.23
N ARG A 217 14.96 -3.63 -28.41
CA ARG A 217 14.00 -4.45 -27.68
C ARG A 217 14.37 -5.90 -27.90
N HIS A 218 14.69 -6.62 -26.83
CA HIS A 218 14.61 -8.07 -26.79
C HIS A 218 13.54 -8.45 -25.77
N THR A 219 12.44 -8.96 -26.31
CA THR A 219 11.48 -9.81 -25.63
C THR A 219 12.14 -11.16 -25.43
N ASP A 220 12.23 -11.66 -24.20
CA ASP A 220 12.31 -13.10 -23.96
C ASP A 220 11.39 -13.44 -22.79
N ASN A 221 10.29 -14.09 -23.18
CA ASN A 221 9.44 -14.92 -22.34
C ASN A 221 10.27 -16.12 -21.92
N ASP A 222 10.38 -16.38 -20.62
CA ASP A 222 10.65 -17.72 -20.12
C ASP A 222 9.62 -18.11 -19.07
N THR A 223 8.77 -19.03 -19.52
CA THR A 223 7.76 -19.79 -18.78
C THR A 223 8.38 -20.58 -17.64
N TRP A 224 7.95 -20.30 -16.41
CA TRP A 224 8.27 -21.14 -15.25
C TRP A 224 7.23 -22.24 -15.05
N HIS A 225 7.71 -23.48 -15.11
CA HIS A 225 6.95 -24.69 -14.86
C HIS A 225 6.59 -24.84 -13.37
N ASN A 226 5.36 -25.33 -13.17
CA ASN A 226 4.79 -25.82 -11.91
C ASN A 226 5.73 -26.74 -11.12
N ASN A 227 5.79 -26.53 -9.80
CA ASN A 227 5.76 -27.63 -8.83
C ASN A 227 5.12 -27.16 -7.52
N GLN A 228 3.83 -27.48 -7.38
CA GLN A 228 3.14 -27.46 -6.09
C GLN A 228 3.55 -28.67 -5.25
N SER A 229 3.38 -28.50 -3.94
CA SER A 229 3.25 -29.51 -2.89
C SER A 229 4.54 -30.07 -2.29
N ARG A 230 4.88 -29.56 -1.10
CA ARG A 230 5.21 -30.40 0.07
C ARG A 230 4.71 -29.73 1.34
N ILE A 231 3.62 -30.30 1.84
CA ILE A 231 2.99 -30.03 3.13
C ILE A 231 3.97 -30.48 4.23
N TRP A 232 4.23 -29.63 5.23
CA TRP A 232 4.78 -30.07 6.50
C TRP A 232 3.97 -29.49 7.66
N LYS A 233 3.35 -30.39 8.43
CA LYS A 233 2.68 -30.08 9.70
C LYS A 233 3.71 -30.17 10.83
N PRO A 234 3.78 -29.21 11.78
CA PRO A 234 4.54 -29.43 12.99
C PRO A 234 3.71 -30.26 13.98
N ASN A 235 4.34 -31.27 14.58
CA ASN A 235 3.76 -32.06 15.66
C ASN A 235 4.79 -32.21 16.78
N LYS A 236 4.27 -32.23 18.01
CA LYS A 236 4.88 -32.51 19.33
C LYS A 236 5.47 -31.29 20.06
N ALA A 237 4.99 -30.90 21.24
CA ALA A 237 4.73 -31.63 22.50
C ALA A 237 6.00 -32.15 23.20
N ARG A 238 6.44 -31.34 24.16
CA ARG A 238 6.94 -31.61 25.54
C ARG A 238 7.98 -32.71 25.82
N LEU A 239 8.95 -32.27 26.66
CA LEU A 239 9.62 -32.94 27.81
C LEU A 239 10.90 -33.77 27.61
N SER A 240 11.99 -33.18 28.14
CA SER A 240 13.07 -33.71 29.02
C SER A 240 13.69 -35.09 28.78
N TYR A 241 15.03 -35.18 28.78
CA TYR A 241 15.85 -35.84 29.83
C TYR A 241 17.36 -35.69 29.54
N LYS A 242 18.16 -35.69 30.63
CA LYS A 242 19.64 -35.63 30.69
C LYS A 242 20.29 -36.96 30.24
N GLY A 243 21.51 -36.89 29.70
CA GLY A 243 22.42 -38.04 29.51
C GLY A 243 23.80 -37.61 28.96
N THR A 244 24.86 -38.23 29.47
CA THR A 244 26.25 -37.74 29.49
C THR A 244 27.19 -38.65 28.66
N MET A 245 27.98 -38.08 27.73
CA MET A 245 29.35 -38.47 27.23
C MET A 245 29.62 -39.88 26.61
N PRO A 246 30.78 -40.20 25.95
CA PRO A 246 31.70 -39.43 25.08
C PRO A 246 32.30 -40.22 23.84
N HIS A 247 33.17 -39.53 23.08
CA HIS A 247 34.26 -39.97 22.16
C HIS A 247 33.98 -40.84 20.89
N HIS A 248 34.23 -40.29 19.69
CA HIS A 248 35.48 -40.48 18.93
C HIS A 248 35.41 -39.84 17.53
N THR A 249 36.58 -39.40 17.10
CA THR A 249 36.98 -38.67 15.89
C THR A 249 36.60 -39.30 14.56
N ASN A 250 36.21 -38.46 13.58
CA ASN A 250 36.74 -38.59 12.23
C ASN A 250 36.80 -37.24 11.52
N SER A 251 38.04 -36.84 11.24
CA SER A 251 38.43 -35.74 10.38
C SER A 251 38.05 -36.03 8.94
N LEU A 252 37.19 -35.20 8.36
CA LEU A 252 37.26 -34.85 6.95
C LEU A 252 37.09 -33.34 6.88
N ALA A 253 38.22 -32.66 6.83
CA ALA A 253 38.33 -31.25 6.56
C ALA A 253 37.76 -30.97 5.16
N TYR A 254 36.47 -30.66 5.10
CA TYR A 254 35.93 -29.90 3.99
C TYR A 254 36.28 -28.43 4.24
N SER A 255 37.55 -28.10 4.04
CA SER A 255 37.98 -26.72 3.78
C SER A 255 37.43 -26.32 2.42
N GLN A 256 36.11 -26.11 2.34
CA GLN A 256 35.58 -25.15 1.40
C GLN A 256 36.00 -23.81 1.97
N THR A 257 37.12 -23.30 1.48
CA THR A 257 37.36 -21.86 1.41
C THR A 257 36.15 -21.26 0.68
N ARG A 258 35.07 -20.95 1.42
CA ARG A 258 34.08 -19.97 0.97
C ARG A 258 34.91 -18.72 0.75
N LYS A 259 35.17 -18.41 -0.52
CA LYS A 259 35.58 -17.06 -0.90
C LYS A 259 34.58 -16.14 -0.22
N ASP A 260 35.08 -15.36 0.74
CA ASP A 260 34.30 -14.42 1.53
C ASP A 260 33.92 -13.26 0.58
N ASN A 261 33.01 -13.53 -0.36
CA ASN A 261 32.36 -12.54 -1.21
C ASN A 261 31.31 -11.80 -0.37
N LYS A 262 31.69 -11.28 0.79
CA LYS A 262 30.80 -10.49 1.65
C LYS A 262 30.59 -9.15 0.95
N LYS A 263 29.55 -9.08 0.12
CA LYS A 263 29.01 -7.81 -0.34
C LYS A 263 28.78 -6.93 0.90
N PRO A 264 29.13 -5.64 0.84
CA PRO A 264 28.89 -4.72 1.95
C PRO A 264 27.39 -4.67 2.27
N LEU A 265 27.05 -4.56 3.55
CA LEU A 265 25.68 -4.34 3.98
C LEU A 265 25.22 -2.97 3.48
N ARG A 266 24.05 -2.91 2.85
CA ARG A 266 23.46 -1.65 2.37
C ARG A 266 22.33 -1.23 3.28
N ILE A 267 22.45 -0.02 3.81
CA ILE A 267 21.53 0.51 4.83
C ILE A 267 20.88 1.79 4.29
N PHE A 268 19.56 1.86 4.41
CA PHE A 268 18.74 3.01 4.05
C PHE A 268 18.24 3.67 5.32
N GLN A 269 18.40 4.99 5.45
CA GLN A 269 17.89 5.75 6.59
C GLN A 269 16.95 6.85 6.08
N ALA A 270 15.81 7.05 6.75
CA ALA A 270 14.93 8.19 6.51
C ALA A 270 13.98 8.48 7.67
N ASN A 271 13.78 9.76 8.00
CA ASN A 271 12.63 10.20 8.79
C ASN A 271 11.42 10.40 7.85
N VAL A 272 10.33 9.65 8.08
CA VAL A 272 9.14 9.67 7.22
C VAL A 272 8.01 10.56 7.75
N GLY A 273 8.25 11.30 8.84
CA GLY A 273 7.37 12.35 9.36
C GLY A 273 5.95 11.89 9.72
N LYS A 274 5.78 10.60 10.05
CA LYS A 274 4.48 9.95 10.29
C LYS A 274 3.56 9.94 9.07
N ILE A 275 4.07 10.25 7.88
CA ILE A 275 3.28 10.37 6.64
C ILE A 275 3.14 8.97 6.01
N PRO A 276 1.92 8.40 5.91
CA PRO A 276 1.75 7.04 5.40
C PRO A 276 2.30 6.85 3.97
N PRO A 277 2.03 7.73 2.99
CA PRO A 277 2.63 7.62 1.66
C PRO A 277 4.17 7.71 1.64
N ALA A 278 4.78 8.49 2.55
CA ALA A 278 6.23 8.58 2.63
C ALA A 278 6.84 7.29 3.20
N HIS A 279 6.17 6.69 4.19
CA HIS A 279 6.53 5.39 4.74
C HIS A 279 6.48 4.28 3.67
N ASP A 280 5.39 4.20 2.91
CA ASP A 280 5.24 3.22 1.82
C ASP A 280 6.28 3.45 0.72
N CYS A 281 6.52 4.71 0.33
CA CYS A 281 7.52 5.07 -0.68
C CYS A 281 8.94 4.68 -0.23
N ALA A 282 9.29 4.92 1.03
CA ALA A 282 10.60 4.56 1.58
C ALA A 282 10.87 3.05 1.49
N LEU A 283 9.88 2.22 1.84
CA LEU A 283 10.01 0.76 1.76
C LEU A 283 10.09 0.26 0.30
N ALA A 284 9.29 0.83 -0.59
CA ALA A 284 9.32 0.49 -2.01
C ALA A 284 10.65 0.87 -2.66
N LEU A 285 11.17 2.07 -2.38
CA LEU A 285 12.47 2.54 -2.86
C LEU A 285 13.61 1.69 -2.29
N ALA A 286 13.54 1.36 -0.99
CA ALA A 286 14.52 0.50 -0.37
C ALA A 286 14.54 -0.88 -1.06
N ASP A 287 13.38 -1.44 -1.40
CA ASP A 287 13.30 -2.70 -2.12
C ASP A 287 13.88 -2.61 -3.54
N SER A 288 13.45 -1.62 -4.32
CA SER A 288 13.89 -1.44 -5.71
C SER A 288 15.41 -1.28 -5.80
N GLU A 289 15.98 -0.54 -4.85
CA GLU A 289 17.41 -0.30 -4.76
C GLU A 289 18.16 -1.41 -4.03
N ARG A 290 17.51 -2.49 -3.60
CA ARG A 290 18.15 -3.65 -2.95
C ARG A 290 18.92 -3.29 -1.66
N TYR A 291 18.35 -2.45 -0.80
CA TYR A 291 18.88 -2.22 0.55
C TYR A 291 18.61 -3.41 1.47
N ASP A 292 19.57 -3.78 2.30
CA ASP A 292 19.47 -4.91 3.23
C ASP A 292 18.71 -4.51 4.50
N ILE A 293 18.85 -3.25 4.93
CA ILE A 293 18.33 -2.77 6.22
C ILE A 293 17.78 -1.36 6.01
N VAL A 294 16.61 -1.09 6.59
CA VAL A 294 15.91 0.20 6.49
C VAL A 294 15.66 0.72 7.90
N LEU A 295 16.17 1.90 8.21
CA LEU A 295 16.04 2.58 9.49
C LEU A 295 15.09 3.76 9.31
N LEU A 296 13.84 3.60 9.74
CA LEU A 296 12.84 4.65 9.63
C LEU A 296 12.58 5.32 10.97
N GLN A 297 12.63 6.65 11.00
CA GLN A 297 12.20 7.48 12.11
C GLN A 297 10.82 8.06 11.83
N GLU A 298 10.08 8.35 12.90
CA GLU A 298 8.68 8.78 12.86
C GLU A 298 7.80 7.90 11.93
N PRO A 299 7.77 6.58 12.13
CA PRO A 299 6.96 5.70 11.29
C PRO A 299 5.48 6.08 11.42
N TRP A 300 4.74 5.95 10.32
CA TRP A 300 3.28 5.94 10.41
C TRP A 300 2.81 4.75 11.26
N THR A 301 1.94 5.02 12.21
CA THR A 301 1.31 4.01 13.06
C THR A 301 -0.17 4.34 13.28
N ALA A 302 -0.96 3.31 13.49
CA ALA A 302 -2.36 3.40 13.92
C ALA A 302 -2.62 2.35 15.02
N HIS A 303 -3.78 2.44 15.68
CA HIS A 303 -4.21 1.47 16.67
C HIS A 303 -5.72 1.28 16.60
N THR A 304 -6.18 0.14 17.08
CA THR A 304 -7.57 -0.22 17.36
C THR A 304 -7.63 -0.77 18.78
N ASP A 305 -8.83 -0.99 19.33
CA ASP A 305 -9.00 -1.57 20.67
C ASP A 305 -8.27 -2.90 20.88
N THR A 306 -7.94 -3.61 19.80
CA THR A 306 -7.32 -4.95 19.87
C THR A 306 -5.93 -5.02 19.26
N ARG A 307 -5.46 -3.99 18.54
CA ARG A 307 -4.26 -4.10 17.69
C ARG A 307 -3.52 -2.80 17.48
N SER A 308 -2.21 -2.96 17.28
CA SER A 308 -1.27 -1.93 16.87
C SER A 308 -0.87 -2.15 15.40
N LEU A 309 -0.92 -1.09 14.60
CA LEU A 309 -0.81 -1.15 13.14
C LEU A 309 0.31 -0.25 12.61
N THR A 310 1.01 -0.72 11.59
CA THR A 310 2.03 0.05 10.86
C THR A 310 2.16 -0.44 9.42
N LYS A 311 2.99 0.23 8.61
CA LYS A 311 3.28 -0.19 7.24
C LYS A 311 4.26 -1.35 7.24
N THR A 312 4.07 -2.30 6.33
CA THR A 312 4.94 -3.47 6.15
C THR A 312 5.22 -3.66 4.67
N HIS A 313 6.26 -4.43 4.34
CA HIS A 313 6.61 -4.71 2.95
C HIS A 313 7.00 -6.19 2.77
N PRO A 314 6.54 -6.90 1.72
CA PRO A 314 6.78 -8.33 1.55
C PRO A 314 8.26 -8.76 1.53
N ALA A 315 9.15 -7.85 1.14
CA ALA A 315 10.59 -8.11 1.07
C ALA A 315 11.31 -7.99 2.42
N TYR A 316 10.65 -7.52 3.48
CA TYR A 316 11.30 -7.23 4.76
C TYR A 316 10.56 -7.83 5.96
N ASP A 317 11.32 -8.17 6.99
CA ASP A 317 10.83 -8.38 8.34
C ASP A 317 10.85 -7.05 9.12
N THR A 318 9.82 -6.82 9.92
CA THR A 318 9.59 -5.55 10.62
C THR A 318 9.90 -5.69 12.11
N PHE A 319 10.71 -4.78 12.63
CA PHE A 319 11.11 -4.71 14.03
C PHE A 319 10.64 -3.40 14.66
N THR A 320 10.15 -3.49 15.90
CA THR A 320 9.59 -2.37 16.66
C THR A 320 10.13 -2.37 18.09
N PRO A 321 10.45 -1.20 18.68
CA PRO A 321 10.93 -1.11 20.05
C PRO A 321 9.82 -1.36 21.09
N VAL A 322 8.55 -1.22 20.71
CA VAL A 322 7.39 -1.53 21.58
C VAL A 322 6.47 -2.56 20.94
N GLU A 323 5.91 -3.44 21.77
CA GLU A 323 5.05 -4.55 21.29
C GLU A 323 3.61 -4.10 20.99
N THR A 324 3.09 -3.17 21.80
CA THR A 324 1.72 -2.64 21.68
C THR A 324 1.70 -1.15 21.95
N TRP A 325 0.78 -0.46 21.29
CA TRP A 325 0.48 0.96 21.47
C TRP A 325 -0.99 1.24 21.17
N ASP A 326 -1.51 2.22 21.88
CA ASP A 326 -2.90 2.68 21.91
C ASP A 326 -3.00 4.21 21.76
N GLY A 327 -1.90 4.90 21.48
CA GLY A 327 -1.89 6.35 21.42
C GLY A 327 -0.56 6.96 21.00
N ASN A 328 -0.53 8.29 20.97
CA ASN A 328 0.65 9.05 20.59
C ASN A 328 1.81 8.91 21.58
N ASP A 329 1.51 8.61 22.84
CA ASP A 329 2.48 8.50 23.94
C ASP A 329 3.05 7.10 24.12
N THR A 330 2.42 6.11 23.48
CA THR A 330 2.83 4.70 23.54
C THR A 330 3.38 4.18 22.23
N ARG A 331 3.05 4.81 21.09
CA ARG A 331 3.54 4.38 19.76
C ARG A 331 5.07 4.46 19.61
N PRO A 332 5.66 3.57 18.81
CA PRO A 332 7.08 3.64 18.47
C PRO A 332 7.40 4.92 17.71
N ARG A 333 8.59 5.48 17.95
CA ARG A 333 9.14 6.59 17.16
C ARG A 333 10.18 6.14 16.13
N VAL A 334 10.56 4.87 16.16
CA VAL A 334 11.45 4.23 15.18
C VAL A 334 10.93 2.86 14.77
N MET A 335 11.20 2.46 13.54
CA MET A 335 11.02 1.10 13.04
C MET A 335 12.19 0.70 12.16
N THR A 336 12.62 -0.55 12.29
CA THR A 336 13.69 -1.11 11.47
C THR A 336 13.15 -2.26 10.64
N TYR A 337 13.49 -2.28 9.36
CA TYR A 337 13.11 -3.33 8.43
C TYR A 337 14.36 -4.04 7.93
N VAL A 338 14.39 -5.37 8.07
CA VAL A 338 15.52 -6.19 7.62
C VAL A 338 15.06 -7.03 6.44
N ARG A 339 15.79 -7.01 5.34
CA ARG A 339 15.43 -7.75 4.14
C ARG A 339 15.35 -9.23 4.45
N ARG A 340 14.32 -9.89 3.93
CA ARG A 340 14.18 -11.35 3.97
C ARG A 340 15.22 -11.98 3.06
N ASP A 341 16.40 -12.19 3.62
CA ASP A 341 17.53 -12.85 2.99
C ASP A 341 18.10 -13.86 3.99
N PRO A 342 18.26 -15.14 3.63
CA PRO A 342 18.85 -16.16 4.51
C PRO A 342 20.25 -15.82 5.03
N ARG A 343 20.93 -14.83 4.42
CA ARG A 343 22.25 -14.34 4.83
C ARG A 343 22.18 -13.27 5.93
N LEU A 344 21.00 -12.74 6.25
CA LEU A 344 20.80 -11.72 7.27
C LEU A 344 20.17 -12.36 8.51
N LEU A 345 20.99 -12.66 9.52
CA LEU A 345 20.52 -13.15 10.80
C LEU A 345 20.32 -11.96 11.73
N ALA A 346 19.06 -11.58 11.96
CA ALA A 346 18.68 -10.43 12.76
C ALA A 346 18.04 -10.87 14.08
N ASP A 347 18.64 -10.42 15.18
CA ASP A 347 18.13 -10.61 16.54
C ASP A 347 17.90 -9.25 17.19
N GLN A 348 16.69 -9.02 17.70
CA GLN A 348 16.39 -7.80 18.44
C GLN A 348 16.89 -7.90 19.87
N ILE A 349 17.64 -6.89 20.32
CA ILE A 349 18.05 -6.75 21.71
C ILE A 349 17.33 -5.55 22.34
N ARG A 350 17.12 -5.60 23.66
CA ARG A 350 16.40 -4.57 24.42
C ARG A 350 17.21 -4.15 25.65
N PRO A 351 18.31 -3.39 25.47
CA PRO A 351 19.12 -2.94 26.60
C PRO A 351 18.34 -2.01 27.53
N PHE A 352 17.42 -1.23 26.97
CA PHE A 352 16.55 -0.31 27.68
C PHE A 352 15.12 -0.39 27.15
N GLN A 353 14.15 -0.16 28.03
CA GLN A 353 12.75 0.00 27.64
C GLN A 353 12.53 1.43 27.15
N THR A 354 12.47 1.61 25.84
CA THR A 354 12.18 2.89 25.20
C THR A 354 11.46 2.66 23.88
N ARG A 355 10.70 3.66 23.43
CA ARG A 355 10.03 3.69 22.13
C ARG A 355 10.82 4.46 21.06
N ASP A 356 11.90 5.11 21.49
CA ASP A 356 12.67 6.09 20.71
C ASP A 356 13.92 5.48 20.07
N ILE A 357 14.35 4.31 20.55
CA ILE A 357 15.57 3.63 20.11
C ILE A 357 15.29 2.15 19.91
N LEU A 358 15.81 1.59 18.82
CA LEU A 358 15.68 0.18 18.47
C LEU A 358 17.06 -0.41 18.14
N TRP A 359 17.44 -1.47 18.86
CA TRP A 359 18.71 -2.18 18.67
C TRP A 359 18.48 -3.56 18.05
N LEU A 360 19.17 -3.84 16.95
CA LEU A 360 19.25 -5.17 16.34
C LEU A 360 20.70 -5.63 16.27
N THR A 361 20.96 -6.90 16.51
CA THR A 361 22.22 -7.55 16.14
C THR A 361 22.02 -8.24 14.80
N ILE A 362 22.75 -7.84 13.77
CA ILE A 362 22.65 -8.39 12.42
C ILE A 362 24.01 -8.92 11.99
N ASN A 363 24.13 -10.24 11.85
CA ASN A 363 25.40 -10.91 11.52
C ASN A 363 26.57 -10.52 12.46
N GLY A 364 26.26 -10.31 13.74
CA GLY A 364 27.23 -9.91 14.77
C GLY A 364 27.63 -8.42 14.76
N MET A 365 26.92 -7.58 14.00
CA MET A 365 27.03 -6.12 14.08
C MET A 365 25.78 -5.54 14.74
N THR A 366 25.96 -4.63 15.70
CA THR A 366 24.83 -3.97 16.38
C THR A 366 24.39 -2.74 15.59
N ILE A 367 23.14 -2.72 15.16
CA ILE A 367 22.54 -1.59 14.43
C ILE A 367 21.49 -0.93 15.32
N VAL A 368 21.63 0.38 15.48
CA VAL A 368 20.78 1.20 16.34
C VAL A 368 20.05 2.21 15.48
N ASN A 369 18.73 2.14 15.47
CA ASN A 369 17.86 3.17 14.91
C ASN A 369 17.46 4.12 16.04
N PHE A 370 17.90 5.36 15.94
CA PHE A 370 17.72 6.38 16.97
C PHE A 370 16.76 7.48 16.49
N TYR A 371 15.86 7.90 17.37
CA TYR A 371 15.11 9.14 17.17
C TYR A 371 15.09 9.93 18.46
N ARG A 372 15.38 11.22 18.35
CA ARG A 372 15.25 12.16 19.44
C ARG A 372 14.27 13.26 19.05
N GLN A 373 13.21 13.44 19.84
CA GLN A 373 12.36 14.61 19.72
C GLN A 373 13.05 15.84 20.35
N ASN A 374 12.80 17.04 19.81
CA ASN A 374 13.18 18.28 20.49
C ASN A 374 12.52 18.31 21.89
N ASP A 375 13.28 18.74 22.90
CA ASP A 375 12.84 18.97 24.28
C ASP A 375 12.49 17.75 25.16
N GLU A 376 12.46 16.52 24.63
CA GLU A 376 12.38 15.29 25.45
C GLU A 376 13.77 14.71 25.72
N SER A 377 14.11 14.57 27.01
CA SER A 377 15.47 14.29 27.48
C SER A 377 15.85 12.80 27.49
N ASP A 378 14.90 11.88 27.41
CA ASP A 378 15.15 10.47 27.74
C ASP A 378 15.98 9.73 26.69
N ALA A 379 15.75 9.92 25.40
CA ALA A 379 16.43 9.15 24.35
C ALA A 379 17.95 9.36 24.35
N LEU A 380 18.43 10.62 24.37
CA LEU A 380 19.88 10.90 24.38
C LEU A 380 20.53 10.42 25.67
N ASN A 381 19.85 10.55 26.81
CA ASN A 381 20.36 10.06 28.09
C ASN A 381 20.49 8.53 28.10
N ILE A 382 19.58 7.82 27.44
CA ILE A 382 19.68 6.37 27.25
C ILE A 382 20.86 6.03 26.33
N LEU A 383 21.01 6.74 25.21
CA LEU A 383 22.10 6.50 24.25
C LEU A 383 23.48 6.71 24.88
N ILE A 384 23.68 7.81 25.62
CA ILE A 384 24.98 8.12 26.27
C ILE A 384 25.33 7.08 27.35
N ARG A 385 24.34 6.50 28.04
CA ARG A 385 24.57 5.46 29.06
C ARG A 385 24.77 4.06 28.49
N TRP A 386 24.43 3.86 27.22
CA TRP A 386 24.51 2.55 26.59
C TRP A 386 25.97 2.19 26.29
N PRO A 387 26.49 1.03 26.76
CA PRO A 387 27.84 0.61 26.46
C PRO A 387 27.95 0.22 24.98
N VAL A 388 28.63 1.06 24.19
CA VAL A 388 28.77 0.90 22.74
C VAL A 388 29.69 -0.30 22.44
N PRO A 389 29.25 -1.29 21.64
CA PRO A 389 30.07 -2.44 21.27
C PRO A 389 30.99 -2.12 20.08
N GLU A 390 32.11 -2.84 19.96
CA GLU A 390 33.14 -2.62 18.92
C GLU A 390 32.63 -2.64 17.47
N ARG A 391 31.54 -3.38 17.18
CA ARG A 391 30.98 -3.50 15.83
C ARG A 391 29.57 -2.96 15.83
N CYS A 392 29.44 -1.65 15.64
CA CYS A 392 28.14 -1.00 15.67
C CYS A 392 27.91 -0.01 14.52
N LEU A 393 26.64 0.31 14.30
CA LEU A 393 26.20 1.46 13.53
C LEU A 393 25.07 2.11 14.30
N ILE A 394 25.19 3.39 14.62
CA ILE A 394 24.15 4.20 15.24
C ILE A 394 23.70 5.22 14.21
N ALA A 395 22.45 5.14 13.78
CA ALA A 395 21.92 6.05 12.77
C ALA A 395 20.50 6.49 13.11
N GLY A 396 20.16 7.72 12.77
CA GLY A 396 18.90 8.28 13.20
C GLY A 396 18.76 9.78 13.06
N ASP A 397 17.63 10.29 13.54
CA ASP A 397 17.38 11.73 13.66
C ASP A 397 17.76 12.17 15.08
N PHE A 398 18.87 12.89 15.19
CA PHE A 398 19.41 13.38 16.46
C PHE A 398 18.81 14.72 16.87
N ASN A 399 18.15 15.43 15.94
CA ASN A 399 17.61 16.78 16.17
C ASN A 399 18.62 17.73 16.85
N ALA A 400 19.89 17.63 16.47
CA ALA A 400 21.00 18.37 17.08
C ALA A 400 22.02 18.85 16.04
N ARG A 401 22.63 19.99 16.33
CA ARG A 401 23.67 20.59 15.47
C ARG A 401 24.97 20.71 16.22
N HIS A 402 26.06 20.47 15.53
CA HIS A 402 27.41 20.69 16.01
C HIS A 402 28.32 21.00 14.83
N HIS A 403 29.37 21.76 15.07
CA HIS A 403 30.26 22.27 14.02
C HIS A 403 30.99 21.16 13.24
N THR A 404 31.00 19.92 13.74
CA THR A 404 31.60 18.76 13.04
C THR A 404 30.71 18.20 11.93
N TRP A 405 29.40 18.45 11.92
CA TRP A 405 28.48 18.01 10.86
C TRP A 405 27.68 19.14 10.21
N GLN A 406 27.59 20.31 10.85
CA GLN A 406 26.98 21.50 10.27
C GLN A 406 27.67 22.77 10.79
N THR A 407 28.16 23.61 9.88
CA THR A 407 28.76 24.90 10.15
C THR A 407 27.80 25.78 10.94
N GLY A 408 28.30 26.33 12.05
CA GLY A 408 27.54 27.22 12.93
C GLY A 408 27.66 26.86 14.40
N GLN A 409 26.80 27.45 15.21
CA GLN A 409 26.75 27.18 16.65
C GLN A 409 26.07 25.84 16.93
N ALA A 410 26.63 25.09 17.88
CA ALA A 410 26.01 23.86 18.34
C ALA A 410 24.66 24.15 19.02
N THR A 411 23.67 23.29 18.78
CA THR A 411 22.33 23.41 19.39
C THR A 411 21.80 22.06 19.82
N ASN A 412 20.82 22.06 20.73
CA ASN A 412 20.11 20.86 21.18
C ASN A 412 21.04 19.74 21.65
N ARG A 413 22.04 20.08 22.48
CA ARG A 413 23.04 19.15 23.04
C ARG A 413 23.96 18.50 22.00
N GLY A 414 24.16 19.15 20.85
CA GLY A 414 25.11 18.66 19.84
C GLY A 414 26.55 18.50 20.35
N GLN A 415 26.98 19.33 21.31
CA GLN A 415 28.27 19.15 21.97
C GLN A 415 28.35 17.81 22.72
N GLU A 416 27.32 17.47 23.50
CA GLU A 416 27.30 16.21 24.25
C GLU A 416 27.28 14.98 23.34
N ILE A 417 26.65 15.08 22.15
CA ILE A 417 26.68 14.01 21.14
C ILE A 417 28.10 13.88 20.54
N ALA A 418 28.77 15.00 20.27
CA ALA A 418 30.13 14.99 19.76
C ALA A 418 31.12 14.43 20.78
N ASP A 419 30.99 14.82 22.05
CA ASP A 419 31.80 14.29 23.15
C ASP A 419 31.54 12.78 23.32
N TRP A 420 30.27 12.36 23.34
CA TRP A 420 29.90 10.93 23.41
C TRP A 420 30.49 10.12 22.24
N ALA A 421 30.42 10.63 21.01
CA ALA A 421 31.00 9.96 19.87
C ALA A 421 32.53 9.83 20.01
N SER A 422 33.20 10.90 20.42
CA SER A 422 34.65 10.90 20.64
C SER A 422 35.08 9.97 21.79
N GLU A 423 34.32 9.90 22.87
CA GLU A 423 34.61 9.03 24.03
C GLU A 423 34.45 7.54 23.71
N ASN A 424 33.65 7.22 22.68
CA ASN A 424 33.39 5.85 22.23
C ASN A 424 34.13 5.52 20.91
N ASP A 425 35.09 6.35 20.50
CA ASP A 425 35.85 6.19 19.26
C ASP A 425 34.97 6.00 18.00
N LEU A 426 33.82 6.69 17.95
CA LEU A 426 32.85 6.60 16.86
C LEU A 426 33.14 7.61 15.75
N ASP A 427 33.18 7.12 14.51
CA ASP A 427 33.38 7.96 13.33
C ASP A 427 32.04 8.43 12.75
N LEU A 428 31.91 9.73 12.49
CA LEU A 428 30.77 10.29 11.77
C LEU A 428 30.86 9.95 10.28
N LEU A 429 29.82 9.31 9.74
CA LEU A 429 29.72 8.93 8.33
C LEU A 429 29.16 10.03 7.42
N ASN A 430 28.50 11.03 8.00
CA ASN A 430 27.94 12.14 7.25
C ASN A 430 29.03 12.99 6.58
N THR A 431 28.75 13.47 5.38
CA THR A 431 29.50 14.60 4.83
C THR A 431 29.00 15.89 5.51
N PRO A 432 29.88 16.70 6.10
CA PRO A 432 29.48 17.95 6.76
C PRO A 432 28.73 18.90 5.82
N ASP A 433 27.81 19.67 6.38
CA ASP A 433 27.03 20.73 5.69
C ASP A 433 26.10 20.26 4.56
N ILE A 434 25.92 18.95 4.38
CA ILE A 434 24.87 18.42 3.48
C ILE A 434 23.54 18.36 4.25
N PRO A 435 22.52 19.14 3.85
CA PRO A 435 21.23 19.12 4.54
C PRO A 435 20.56 17.76 4.43
N THR A 436 20.04 17.28 5.55
CA THR A 436 19.28 16.03 5.64
C THR A 436 17.77 16.28 5.76
N ASN A 437 17.38 17.53 6.03
CA ASN A 437 15.98 17.95 6.07
C ASN A 437 15.70 19.15 5.14
N PRO A 438 14.41 19.41 4.83
CA PRO A 438 14.01 20.54 3.97
C PRO A 438 14.34 21.93 4.52
N HIS A 439 14.72 22.03 5.80
CA HIS A 439 15.05 23.30 6.47
C HIS A 439 16.53 23.68 6.33
N GLY A 440 17.33 22.89 5.61
CA GLY A 440 18.75 23.17 5.40
C GLY A 440 19.64 22.71 6.55
N ASN A 441 19.15 21.86 7.46
CA ASN A 441 19.94 21.35 8.58
C ASN A 441 20.40 19.91 8.33
N THR A 442 21.55 19.57 8.93
CA THR A 442 22.13 18.23 8.97
C THR A 442 21.91 17.68 10.38
N ILE A 443 20.80 16.98 10.58
CA ILE A 443 20.39 16.46 11.90
C ILE A 443 20.14 14.95 11.91
N ASP A 444 20.06 14.36 10.72
CA ASP A 444 19.99 12.93 10.53
C ASP A 444 21.43 12.41 10.39
N LEU A 445 21.94 11.73 11.42
CA LEU A 445 23.34 11.38 11.56
C LEU A 445 23.54 9.86 11.56
N ALA A 446 24.73 9.42 11.14
CA ALA A 446 25.18 8.04 11.24
C ALA A 446 26.63 7.98 11.77
N PHE A 447 26.85 7.12 12.76
CA PHE A 447 28.12 6.86 13.44
C PHE A 447 28.45 5.36 13.40
N THR A 448 29.73 5.00 13.26
CA THR A 448 30.17 3.60 13.22
C THR A 448 31.38 3.33 14.08
#